data_AF-A0A8T3QKW2-F1
#
_entry.id   AF-A0A8T3QKW2-F1
#
_cell.length_a   1.000
_cell.length_b   1.000
_cell.length_c   1.000
_cell.angle_alpha   90.00
_cell.angle_beta   90.00
_cell.angle_gamma   90.00
#
_symmetry.space_group_name_H-M   'P 1'
#
loop_
_entity.id
_entity.type
_entity.pdbx_description
1 polymer ?
#
loop_
_entity_poly.entity_id
_entity_poly.type
_entity_poly.pdbx_seq_one_letter_code
_entity_poly.pdbx_strand_id
1 'polypeptide(L)'
;MTYLEAAIAVLRDAKQPLTTRQVTDSAIVQGLIEPTGKTPDASMSAVLYAALRSGSDLVKLETIGTKRAVRGTVRWTVRPGRRSTSAKVAVRADSR
;
A
#
# COMPACT_ATOMS: atom_id res chain seq x y z
N MET A 1 -6.05 10.89 -3.88
CA MET A 1 -5.78 9.62 -3.19
C MET A 1 -4.73 9.88 -2.11
N THR A 2 -4.85 9.25 -0.95
CA THR A 2 -3.86 9.35 0.13
C THR A 2 -2.76 8.31 -0.05
N TYR A 3 -1.60 8.51 0.60
CA TYR A 3 -0.51 7.52 0.62
C TYR A 3 -0.97 6.14 1.12
N LEU A 4 -1.87 6.10 2.11
CA LEU A 4 -2.39 4.85 2.66
C LEU A 4 -3.23 4.09 1.63
N GLU A 5 -4.16 4.79 0.98
CA GLU A 5 -4.99 4.21 -0.08
C GLU A 5 -4.14 3.69 -1.22
N ALA A 6 -3.14 4.47 -1.66
CA ALA A 6 -2.23 4.08 -2.74
C ALA A 6 -1.42 2.84 -2.36
N ALA A 7 -0.90 2.78 -1.13
CA ALA A 7 -0.20 1.59 -0.64
C ALA A 7 -1.09 0.35 -0.64
N ILE A 8 -2.35 0.47 -0.18
CA ILE A 8 -3.30 -0.64 -0.18
C ILE A 8 -3.63 -1.09 -1.61
N ALA A 9 -3.84 -0.14 -2.53
CA ALA A 9 -4.12 -0.45 -3.93
C ALA A 9 -2.96 -1.23 -4.58
N VAL A 10 -1.73 -0.75 -4.42
CA VAL A 10 -0.52 -1.40 -4.93
C VAL A 10 -0.34 -2.80 -4.33
N LEU A 11 -0.50 -2.94 -3.01
CA LEU A 11 -0.34 -4.24 -2.34
C LEU A 11 -1.42 -5.24 -2.75
N ARG A 12 -2.64 -4.78 -3.04
CA ARG A 12 -3.73 -5.62 -3.56
C ARG A 12 -3.46 -6.06 -4.99
N ASP A 13 -2.95 -5.16 -5.83
CA ASP A 13 -2.62 -5.44 -7.23
C ASP A 13 -1.44 -6.40 -7.36
N ALA A 14 -0.38 -6.16 -6.58
CA ALA A 14 0.83 -6.96 -6.62
C ALA A 14 0.63 -8.40 -6.13
N LYS A 15 -0.37 -8.66 -5.27
CA LYS A 15 -0.68 -9.97 -4.65
C LYS A 15 0.52 -10.65 -3.99
N GLN A 16 1.58 -9.90 -3.70
CA GLN A 16 2.82 -10.39 -3.12
C GLN A 16 3.36 -9.39 -2.10
N PRO A 17 4.18 -9.84 -1.13
CA PRO A 17 4.78 -8.95 -0.15
C PRO A 17 5.80 -8.00 -0.80
N LEU A 18 5.56 -6.69 -0.71
CA LEU A 18 6.44 -5.66 -1.28
C LEU A 18 7.15 -4.85 -0.19
N THR A 19 8.37 -4.40 -0.48
CA THR A 19 9.07 -3.44 0.38
C THR A 19 8.45 -2.05 0.27
N THR A 20 8.64 -1.20 1.28
CA THR A 20 8.13 0.19 1.23
C THR A 20 8.58 0.95 -0.01
N ARG A 21 9.83 0.72 -0.46
CA ARG A 21 10.35 1.34 -1.68
C ARG A 21 9.58 0.87 -2.91
N GLN A 22 9.41 -0.44 -3.08
CA GLN A 22 8.64 -1.01 -4.19
C GLN A 22 7.19 -0.52 -4.19
N VAL A 23 6.56 -0.41 -3.02
CA VAL A 23 5.20 0.13 -2.90
C VAL A 23 5.15 1.59 -3.35
N THR A 24 6.12 2.40 -2.92
CA THR A 24 6.22 3.82 -3.29
C THR A 24 6.45 3.99 -4.79
N ASP A 25 7.42 3.27 -5.34
CA ASP A 25 7.77 3.33 -6.76
C ASP A 25 6.57 2.89 -7.63
N SER A 26 5.90 1.80 -7.25
CA SER A 26 4.71 1.33 -7.97
C SER A 26 3.56 2.33 -7.88
N ALA A 27 3.36 2.98 -6.73
CA ALA A 27 2.31 3.99 -6.56
C ALA A 27 2.57 5.23 -7.43
N ILE A 28 3.84 5.62 -7.61
CA ILE A 28 4.24 6.72 -8.50
C ILE A 28 4.05 6.30 -9.97
N VAL A 29 4.53 5.12 -10.35
CA VAL A 29 4.43 4.60 -11.72
C VAL A 29 2.97 4.43 -12.16
N GLN A 30 2.10 4.01 -11.25
CA GLN A 30 0.65 3.90 -11.50
C GLN A 30 -0.09 5.25 -11.43
N GLY A 31 0.59 6.36 -11.12
CA GLY A 31 -0.02 7.68 -10.98
C GLY A 31 -0.99 7.80 -9.81
N LEU A 32 -0.86 6.92 -8.80
CA LEU A 32 -1.73 6.91 -7.62
C LEU A 32 -1.36 8.01 -6.62
N ILE A 33 -0.08 8.39 -6.59
CA ILE A 33 0.42 9.50 -5.78
C ILE A 33 1.33 10.40 -6.61
N GLU A 34 1.25 11.70 -6.35
CA GLU A 34 2.20 12.67 -6.84
C GLU A 34 3.02 13.19 -5.66
N PRO A 35 4.27 12.71 -5.50
CA PRO A 35 5.10 13.14 -4.39
C PRO A 35 5.62 14.56 -4.63
N THR A 36 5.21 15.49 -3.77
CA THR A 36 5.67 16.88 -3.79
C THR A 36 6.98 17.11 -3.01
N GLY A 37 7.43 16.11 -2.25
CA GLY A 37 8.59 16.19 -1.36
C GLY A 37 9.80 15.37 -1.82
N LYS A 38 10.95 15.59 -1.15
CA LYS A 38 12.24 14.96 -1.49
C LYS A 38 12.30 13.45 -1.17
N THR A 39 11.51 12.97 -0.22
CA THR A 39 11.59 11.59 0.30
C THR A 39 10.21 10.94 0.40
N PRO A 40 9.58 10.58 -0.73
CA PRO A 40 8.27 9.92 -0.71
C PRO A 40 8.29 8.56 -0.03
N ASP A 41 9.44 7.87 -0.03
CA ASP A 41 9.62 6.59 0.65
C ASP A 41 9.49 6.73 2.18
N ALA A 42 10.00 7.83 2.76
CA ALA A 42 9.95 8.08 4.18
C ALA A 42 8.49 8.38 4.62
N SER A 43 7.79 9.20 3.85
CA SER A 43 6.36 9.48 4.05
C SER A 43 5.53 8.21 3.95
N MET A 44 5.75 7.40 2.91
CA MET A 44 5.09 6.11 2.73
C MET A 44 5.35 5.17 3.91
N SER A 45 6.60 5.12 4.40
CA SER A 45 6.96 4.30 5.56
C SER A 45 6.20 4.71 6.82
N ALA A 46 6.12 6.02 7.11
CA ALA A 46 5.44 6.54 8.29
C ALA A 46 3.94 6.20 8.26
N VAL A 47 3.32 6.31 7.09
CA VAL A 47 1.91 5.98 6.87
C VAL A 47 1.64 4.49 7.09
N LEU A 48 2.47 3.61 6.55
CA LEU A 48 2.34 2.15 6.75
C LEU A 48 2.44 1.77 8.23
N TYR A 49 3.40 2.33 8.96
CA TYR A 49 3.53 2.10 10.41
C TYR A 49 2.40 2.70 11.23
N ALA A 50 1.87 3.86 10.84
CA ALA A 50 0.70 4.45 11.49
C ALA A 50 -0.54 3.57 11.29
N ALA A 51 -0.78 3.10 10.06
CA ALA A 51 -1.90 2.25 9.71
C ALA A 51 -1.83 0.85 10.34
N LEU A 52 -0.62 0.30 10.51
CA LEU A 52 -0.42 -0.93 11.27
C LEU A 52 -0.84 -0.74 12.75
N ARG A 53 -0.48 0.39 13.35
CA ARG A 53 -0.86 0.73 14.74
C ARG A 53 -2.36 0.98 14.90
N SER A 54 -3.04 1.46 13.86
CA SER A 54 -4.48 1.70 13.88
C SER A 54 -5.32 0.43 13.65
N GLY A 55 -4.71 -0.74 13.47
CA GLY A 55 -5.43 -2.00 13.27
C GLY A 55 -5.96 -2.19 11.84
N SER A 56 -5.33 -1.56 10.85
CA SER A 56 -5.70 -1.75 9.44
C SER A 56 -5.45 -3.19 8.95
N ASP A 57 -6.00 -3.58 7.80
CA ASP A 57 -5.75 -4.89 7.15
C ASP A 57 -4.31 -5.11 6.67
N LEU A 58 -3.39 -4.19 7.02
CA LEU A 58 -1.98 -4.27 6.70
C LEU A 58 -1.30 -5.28 7.60
N VAL A 59 -0.56 -6.19 6.96
CA VAL A 59 0.27 -7.18 7.63
C VAL A 59 1.73 -6.86 7.31
N LYS A 60 2.51 -6.74 8.38
CA LYS A 60 3.94 -6.60 8.33
C LYS A 60 4.56 -8.00 8.38
N LEU A 61 5.18 -8.44 7.29
CA LEU A 61 5.91 -9.71 7.22
C LEU A 61 7.38 -9.44 7.58
N GLU A 62 7.72 -9.65 8.84
CA GLU A 62 9.10 -9.65 9.32
C GLU A 62 9.58 -11.10 9.50
N THR A 63 10.83 -11.36 9.12
CA THR A 63 11.54 -12.54 9.63
C THR A 63 11.67 -12.34 11.14
N ILE A 64 11.01 -13.20 11.92
CA ILE A 64 11.11 -13.21 13.38
C ILE A 64 12.59 -13.48 13.71
N GLY A 65 13.31 -12.41 14.04
CA GLY A 65 14.71 -12.45 14.40
C GLY A 65 14.96 -11.40 15.48
N THR A 66 15.90 -11.68 16.37
CA THR A 66 16.28 -10.83 17.50
C THR A 66 16.89 -9.48 17.10
N LYS A 67 17.08 -9.21 15.81
CA LYS A 67 17.62 -7.95 15.28
C LYS A 67 16.51 -7.08 14.71
N ARG A 68 16.55 -5.78 15.06
CA ARG A 68 15.69 -4.73 14.47
C ARG A 68 15.73 -4.82 12.95
N ALA A 69 14.55 -4.81 12.30
CA ALA A 69 14.48 -4.83 10.85
C ALA A 69 15.22 -3.62 10.24
N VAL A 70 16.01 -3.88 9.20
CA VAL A 70 16.77 -2.87 8.48
C VAL A 70 15.79 -2.00 7.65
N ARG A 71 16.07 -0.71 7.53
CA ARG A 71 15.28 0.18 6.66
C ARG A 71 15.26 -0.39 5.24
N GLY A 72 14.05 -0.58 4.69
CA GLY A 72 13.87 -1.12 3.34
C GLY A 72 13.77 -2.64 3.23
N THR A 73 13.93 -3.41 4.32
CA THR A 73 13.76 -4.88 4.28
C THR A 73 12.39 -5.35 4.74
N VAL A 74 11.59 -4.48 5.35
CA VAL A 74 10.23 -4.80 5.80
C VAL A 74 9.35 -5.02 4.58
N ARG A 75 8.74 -6.21 4.52
CA ARG A 75 7.76 -6.54 3.48
C ARG A 75 6.35 -6.34 4.02
N TRP A 76 5.54 -5.64 3.23
CA TRP A 76 4.16 -5.33 3.52
C TRP A 76 3.27 -6.18 2.63
N THR A 77 2.18 -6.67 3.19
CA THR A 77 1.09 -7.29 2.45
C THR A 77 -0.24 -6.84 3.05
N VAL A 78 -1.31 -6.94 2.29
CA VAL A 78 -2.67 -6.73 2.80
C VAL A 78 -3.30 -8.11 3.01
N ARG A 79 -4.02 -8.31 4.12
CA ARG A 79 -4.81 -9.52 4.32
C ARG A 79 -5.91 -9.59 3.26
N PRO A 80 -6.06 -10.71 2.53
CA PRO A 80 -7.21 -10.91 1.66
C PRO A 80 -8.45 -11.15 2.54
N GLY A 81 -9.05 -10.08 3.08
CA GLY A 81 -9.80 -10.19 4.33
C GLY A 81 -10.97 -9.23 4.56
N ARG A 82 -11.56 -8.67 3.50
CA ARG A 82 -13.00 -8.38 3.31
C ARG A 82 -13.10 -7.43 2.13
N ARG A 83 -13.84 -7.84 1.09
CA ARG A 83 -14.22 -6.98 -0.03
C ARG A 83 -14.81 -5.68 0.54
N SER A 84 -14.08 -4.57 0.48
CA SER A 84 -14.75 -3.27 0.42
C SER A 84 -15.36 -3.22 -0.97
N THR A 85 -16.65 -3.51 -1.04
CA THR A 85 -17.47 -3.36 -2.24
C THR A 85 -17.50 -1.88 -2.61
N SER A 86 -16.47 -1.42 -3.31
CA SER A 86 -16.46 -0.13 -4.00
C SER A 86 -15.99 -0.34 -5.44
N ALA A 87 -16.52 -1.39 -6.07
CA ALA A 87 -16.69 -1.43 -7.51
C ALA A 87 -17.84 -0.49 -7.87
N LYS A 88 -17.57 0.82 -7.88
CA LYS A 88 -18.36 1.75 -8.68
C LYS A 88 -17.82 1.62 -10.11
N VAL A 89 -18.18 0.54 -10.79
CA VAL A 89 -18.10 0.50 -12.25
C VAL A 89 -19.39 1.11 -12.75
N ALA A 90 -19.34 2.42 -12.99
CA ALA A 90 -20.33 3.07 -13.81
C ALA A 90 -20.19 2.52 -15.23
N VAL A 91 -21.08 1.60 -15.62
CA VAL A 91 -21.41 1.41 -17.03
C VAL A 91 -22.72 2.13 -17.26
N ARG A 92 -22.63 3.43 -17.58
CA ARG A 92 -23.61 4.04 -18.47
C ARG A 92 -23.29 3.50 -19.86
N ALA A 93 -24.11 2.59 -20.36
CA ALA A 93 -24.23 2.32 -21.78
C ALA A 93 -25.71 2.46 -22.12
N ASP A 94 -25.97 3.54 -22.83
CA ASP A 94 -27.14 3.89 -23.61
C ASP A 94 -27.59 2.75 -24.55
N SER A 95 -28.81 2.86 -25.09
CA SER A 95 -29.40 2.17 -26.27
C SER A 95 -30.59 1.21 -26.02
N ARG A 96 -31.83 1.74 -25.98
CA ARG A 96 -32.89 1.58 -27.00
C ARG A 96 -34.25 2.05 -26.51
#